data_AF-C4RBN2-F1
#
_entry.id   AF-C4RBN2-F1
#
_cell.length_a   1.000
_cell.length_b   1.000
_cell.length_c   1.000
_cell.angle_alpha   90.00
_cell.angle_beta   90.00
_cell.angle_gamma   90.00
#
_symmetry.space_group_name_H-M   'P 1'
#
loop_
_entity.id
_entity.type
_entity.pdbx_description
1 polymer ?
#
loop_
_entity_poly.entity_id
_entity_poly.type
_entity_poly.pdbx_seq_one_letter_code
_entity_poly.pdbx_strand_id
1 'polypeptide(L)'
;MRNQLRSSQKSAQNACMSKRNIFSDVAAILHPIPQPEPGEEEHDGFLEMRDQAGRERMETTEQLRLLWEEAQRDPLISALNGARRAKEQAEQEIRELLAYGREFVQPRPYTLGDLAAAAGMSISGVRTAYQHRDVDAVADATGAKPREWRAPDPAPEPQGEVPA
;
A
#
# COMPACT_ATOMS: atom_id res chain seq x y z
N MET A 1 47.49 24.29 -19.99
CA MET A 1 47.02 23.91 -18.63
C MET A 1 45.48 23.76 -18.60
N ARG A 2 44.88 22.74 -19.25
CA ARG A 2 43.40 22.57 -19.29
C ARG A 2 42.90 21.11 -19.19
N ASN A 3 43.71 20.17 -18.69
CA ASN A 3 43.32 18.74 -18.64
C ASN A 3 43.18 18.13 -17.24
N GLN A 4 43.34 18.90 -16.15
CA GLN A 4 43.21 18.36 -14.78
C GLN A 4 41.76 18.38 -14.24
N LEU A 5 40.87 19.23 -14.79
CA LEU A 5 39.52 19.43 -14.24
C LEU A 5 38.45 18.45 -14.77
N ARG A 6 38.68 17.78 -15.91
CA ARG A 6 37.74 16.76 -16.44
C ARG A 6 37.97 15.35 -15.88
N SER A 7 39.15 15.09 -15.31
CA SER A 7 39.49 13.79 -14.71
C SER A 7 38.78 13.58 -13.36
N SER A 8 38.66 14.64 -12.56
CA SER A 8 38.06 14.58 -11.22
C SER A 8 36.53 14.34 -11.26
N GLN A 9 35.83 14.82 -12.30
CA GLN A 9 34.39 14.55 -12.48
C GLN A 9 34.10 13.11 -12.95
N LYS A 10 34.97 12.50 -13.77
CA LYS A 10 34.81 11.09 -14.19
C LYS A 10 35.12 10.10 -13.07
N SER A 11 36.04 10.42 -12.16
CA SER A 11 36.30 9.58 -10.98
C SER A 11 35.17 9.60 -9.95
N ALA A 12 34.43 10.71 -9.82
CA ALA A 12 33.24 10.77 -8.96
C ALA A 12 32.04 9.99 -9.55
N GLN A 13 31.86 10.02 -10.87
CA GLN A 13 30.82 9.22 -11.54
C GLN A 13 31.13 7.71 -11.53
N ASN A 14 32.39 7.31 -11.56
CA ASN A 14 32.77 5.88 -11.53
C ASN A 14 32.77 5.26 -10.12
N ALA A 15 32.71 6.06 -9.05
CA ALA A 15 32.51 5.56 -7.68
C ALA A 15 31.02 5.29 -7.34
N CYS A 16 30.10 5.77 -8.18
CA CYS A 16 28.65 5.60 -8.03
C CYS A 16 28.15 4.19 -8.38
N MET A 17 28.98 3.35 -9.02
CA MET A 17 28.76 1.89 -9.11
C MET A 17 29.15 1.19 -7.80
N SER A 18 28.82 1.82 -6.66
CA SER A 18 29.11 1.28 -5.33
C SER A 18 28.34 -0.01 -5.13
N LYS A 19 29.03 -1.02 -4.58
CA LYS A 19 28.51 -2.36 -4.25
C LYS A 19 27.03 -2.30 -3.90
N ARG A 20 26.19 -3.03 -4.66
CA ARG A 20 24.77 -3.27 -4.36
C ARG A 20 24.58 -3.38 -2.85
N ASN A 21 23.87 -2.41 -2.29
CA ASN A 21 23.64 -2.31 -0.85
C ASN A 21 22.18 -2.69 -0.62
N ILE A 22 21.95 -3.74 0.17
CA ILE A 22 20.60 -4.27 0.43
C ILE A 22 19.64 -3.18 0.91
N PHE A 23 20.13 -2.20 1.70
CA PHE A 23 19.31 -1.09 2.19
C PHE A 23 18.86 -0.19 1.03
N SER A 24 19.78 0.19 0.14
CA SER A 24 19.43 1.03 -1.03
C SER A 24 18.60 0.27 -2.05
N ASP A 25 18.86 -1.02 -2.23
CA ASP A 25 18.13 -1.87 -3.18
C ASP A 25 16.67 -2.05 -2.72
N VAL A 26 16.45 -2.32 -1.43
CA VAL A 26 15.10 -2.41 -0.84
C VAL A 26 14.40 -1.06 -0.89
N ALA A 27 15.07 0.04 -0.51
CA ALA A 27 14.49 1.38 -0.60
C ALA A 27 14.10 1.75 -2.05
N ALA A 28 14.90 1.33 -3.04
CA ALA A 28 14.61 1.56 -4.45
C ALA A 28 13.38 0.80 -4.94
N ILE A 29 13.10 -0.39 -4.40
CA ILE A 29 11.89 -1.17 -4.69
C ILE A 29 10.66 -0.52 -4.03
N LEU A 30 10.78 -0.09 -2.79
CA LEU A 30 9.68 0.52 -2.03
C LEU A 30 9.26 1.88 -2.58
N HIS A 31 10.23 2.67 -3.07
CA HIS A 31 10.01 4.02 -3.59
C HIS A 31 10.57 4.10 -5.02
N PRO A 32 9.89 3.58 -6.05
CA PRO A 32 10.36 3.69 -7.42
C PRO A 32 10.47 5.17 -7.84
N ILE A 33 11.58 5.55 -8.49
CA ILE A 33 11.67 6.88 -9.11
C ILE A 33 10.75 6.89 -10.33
N PRO A 34 9.80 7.84 -10.43
CA PRO A 34 8.92 7.96 -11.59
C PRO A 34 9.74 8.20 -12.85
N GLN A 35 9.30 7.61 -13.96
CA GLN A 35 9.84 7.90 -15.29
C GLN A 35 8.99 8.99 -15.94
N PRO A 36 9.60 9.98 -16.60
CA PRO A 36 8.83 10.99 -17.32
C PRO A 36 8.21 10.36 -18.56
N GLU A 37 6.99 10.75 -18.90
CA GLU A 37 6.48 10.55 -20.25
C GLU A 37 7.22 11.52 -21.21
N PRO A 38 7.31 11.19 -22.52
CA PRO A 38 8.00 12.04 -23.48
C PRO A 38 7.46 13.48 -23.47
N GLY A 39 8.33 14.46 -23.17
CA GLY A 39 7.97 15.88 -23.09
C GLY A 39 7.59 16.38 -21.70
N GLU A 40 7.57 15.53 -20.68
CA GLU A 40 7.30 15.91 -19.27
C GLU A 40 8.59 16.06 -18.43
N GLU A 41 9.78 15.93 -19.03
CA GLU A 41 11.05 15.84 -18.30
C GLU A 41 11.35 17.10 -17.46
N GLU A 42 10.85 18.25 -17.91
CA GLU A 42 11.00 19.55 -17.25
C GLU A 42 9.72 20.02 -16.54
N HIS A 43 8.66 19.20 -16.52
CA HIS A 43 7.42 19.59 -15.86
C HIS A 43 7.62 19.64 -14.33
N ASP A 44 7.32 20.79 -13.72
CA ASP A 44 7.42 21.00 -12.26
C ASP A 44 6.79 19.85 -11.44
N GLY A 45 5.60 19.37 -11.82
CA GLY A 45 4.95 18.26 -11.12
C GLY A 45 5.74 16.95 -11.19
N PHE A 46 6.36 16.65 -12.34
CA PHE A 46 7.23 15.48 -12.49
C PHE A 46 8.52 15.63 -11.66
N LEU A 47 9.16 16.79 -11.72
CA LEU A 47 10.37 17.08 -10.96
C LEU A 47 10.13 16.96 -9.46
N GLU A 48 9.00 17.48 -8.96
CA GLU A 48 8.59 17.36 -7.55
C GLU A 48 8.39 15.89 -7.13
N MET A 49 7.65 15.10 -7.93
CA MET A 49 7.44 13.68 -7.66
C MET A 49 8.75 12.89 -7.66
N ARG A 50 9.64 13.16 -8.61
CA ARG A 50 10.96 12.54 -8.71
C ARG A 50 11.83 12.87 -7.49
N ASP A 51 11.88 14.13 -7.11
CA ASP A 51 12.68 14.60 -5.98
C ASP A 51 12.10 14.07 -4.65
N GLN A 52 10.77 13.96 -4.54
CA GLN A 52 10.11 13.31 -3.41
C GLN A 52 10.48 11.83 -3.30
N ALA A 53 10.39 11.07 -4.39
CA ALA A 53 10.82 9.67 -4.41
C ALA A 53 12.31 9.51 -4.04
N GLY A 54 13.15 10.46 -4.47
CA GLY A 54 14.56 10.52 -4.08
C GLY A 54 14.75 10.70 -2.56
N ARG A 55 14.01 11.62 -1.94
CA ARG A 55 14.03 11.84 -0.49
C ARG A 55 13.56 10.61 0.28
N GLU A 56 12.45 10.02 -0.13
CA GLU A 56 11.88 8.81 0.50
C GLU A 56 12.84 7.62 0.42
N ARG A 57 13.55 7.43 -0.70
CA ARG A 57 14.60 6.40 -0.80
C ARG A 57 15.71 6.59 0.23
N MET A 58 16.17 7.82 0.41
CA MET A 58 17.23 8.13 1.38
C MET A 58 16.76 7.87 2.79
N GLU A 59 15.57 8.36 3.14
CA GLU A 59 14.97 8.16 4.47
C GLU A 59 14.79 6.67 4.78
N THR A 60 14.18 5.90 3.87
CA THR A 60 13.99 4.46 4.02
C THR A 60 15.32 3.70 4.11
N THR A 61 16.35 4.13 3.37
CA THR A 61 17.69 3.53 3.47
C THR A 61 18.27 3.67 4.87
N GLU A 62 18.21 4.87 5.45
CA GLU A 62 18.73 5.12 6.80
C GLU A 62 17.86 4.42 7.86
N GLN A 63 16.54 4.42 7.72
CA GLN A 63 15.65 3.69 8.62
C GLN A 63 15.98 2.19 8.65
N LEU A 64 16.20 1.57 7.48
CA LEU A 64 16.53 0.15 7.39
C LEU A 64 17.92 -0.15 8.00
N ARG A 65 18.89 0.77 7.88
CA ARG A 65 20.18 0.65 8.57
C ARG A 65 20.02 0.69 10.08
N LEU A 66 19.27 1.66 10.61
CA LEU A 66 19.02 1.77 12.05
C LEU A 66 18.33 0.52 12.59
N LEU A 67 17.31 0.00 11.90
CA LEU A 67 16.63 -1.25 12.28
C LEU A 67 17.57 -2.46 12.30
N TRP A 68 18.52 -2.52 11.37
CA TRP A 68 19.53 -3.57 11.34
C TRP A 68 20.55 -3.41 12.47
N GLU A 69 21.08 -2.20 12.67
CA GLU A 69 22.12 -1.93 13.67
C GLU A 69 21.59 -2.05 15.10
N GLU A 70 20.44 -1.42 15.40
CA GLU A 70 19.89 -1.31 16.75
C GLU A 70 19.03 -2.51 17.15
N ALA A 71 18.24 -3.03 16.21
CA ALA A 71 17.26 -4.08 16.50
C ALA A 71 17.60 -5.44 15.86
N GLN A 72 18.73 -5.54 15.14
CA GLN A 72 19.17 -6.75 14.44
C GLN A 72 18.07 -7.34 13.53
N ARG A 73 17.23 -6.47 12.97
CA ARG A 73 16.13 -6.86 12.09
C ARG A 73 16.57 -6.84 10.64
N ASP A 74 16.35 -7.95 9.94
CA ASP A 74 16.64 -8.05 8.52
C ASP A 74 15.87 -7.02 7.68
N PRO A 75 16.54 -6.22 6.82
CA PRO A 75 15.91 -5.13 6.10
C PRO A 75 14.89 -5.63 5.07
N LEU A 76 15.16 -6.75 4.40
CA LEU A 76 14.25 -7.33 3.42
C LEU A 76 13.03 -7.93 4.11
N ILE A 77 13.22 -8.68 5.20
CA ILE A 77 12.11 -9.25 5.97
C ILE A 77 11.27 -8.13 6.59
N SER A 78 11.89 -7.06 7.07
CA SER A 78 11.17 -5.89 7.60
C SER A 78 10.32 -5.21 6.52
N ALA A 79 10.88 -5.02 5.32
CA ALA A 79 10.15 -4.47 4.18
C ALA A 79 8.99 -5.38 3.75
N LEU A 80 9.18 -6.70 3.69
CA LEU A 80 8.12 -7.66 3.36
C LEU A 80 6.99 -7.63 4.40
N ASN A 81 7.30 -7.55 5.68
CA ASN A 81 6.30 -7.41 6.74
C ASN A 81 5.56 -6.07 6.65
N GLY A 82 6.23 -5.00 6.22
CA GLY A 82 5.60 -3.71 5.92
C GLY A 82 4.62 -3.82 4.75
N ALA A 83 5.10 -4.34 3.61
CA ALA A 83 4.29 -4.53 2.41
C ALA A 83 3.09 -5.46 2.64
N ARG A 84 3.27 -6.53 3.41
CA ARG A 84 2.18 -7.43 3.81
C ARG A 84 1.11 -6.67 4.61
N ARG A 85 1.51 -5.87 5.61
CA ARG A 85 0.56 -5.07 6.40
C ARG A 85 -0.15 -4.02 5.56
N ALA A 86 0.56 -3.36 4.65
CA ALA A 86 -0.04 -2.42 3.70
C ALA A 86 -1.07 -3.11 2.79
N LYS A 87 -0.77 -4.33 2.32
CA LYS A 87 -1.73 -5.15 1.57
C LYS A 87 -2.97 -5.49 2.41
N GLU A 88 -2.78 -5.99 3.63
CA GLU A 88 -3.90 -6.35 4.53
C GLU A 88 -4.78 -5.14 4.86
N GLN A 89 -4.18 -3.96 5.05
CA GLN A 89 -4.90 -2.69 5.24
C GLN A 89 -5.68 -2.29 4.00
N ALA A 90 -5.07 -2.30 2.82
CA ALA A 90 -5.76 -1.99 1.57
C ALA A 90 -6.93 -2.96 1.31
N GLU A 91 -6.76 -4.25 1.61
CA GLU A 91 -7.85 -5.22 1.52
C GLU A 91 -8.98 -4.93 2.51
N GLN A 92 -8.68 -4.44 3.71
CA GLN A 92 -9.68 -4.01 4.69
C GLN A 92 -10.42 -2.75 4.21
N GLU A 93 -9.70 -1.74 3.72
CA GLU A 93 -10.28 -0.52 3.16
C GLU A 93 -11.21 -0.84 1.98
N ILE A 94 -10.82 -1.76 1.08
CA ILE A 94 -11.69 -2.22 -0.01
C ILE A 94 -12.98 -2.82 0.55
N ARG A 95 -12.92 -3.68 1.58
CA ARG A 95 -14.13 -4.27 2.19
C ARG A 95 -15.05 -3.21 2.78
N GLU A 96 -14.50 -2.23 3.48
CA GLU A 96 -15.25 -1.13 4.08
C GLU A 96 -15.90 -0.24 3.01
N LEU A 97 -15.19 0.07 1.92
CA LEU A 97 -15.74 0.83 0.80
C LEU A 97 -16.86 0.08 0.08
N LEU A 98 -16.72 -1.24 -0.10
CA LEU A 98 -17.76 -2.09 -0.65
C LEU A 98 -19.00 -2.11 0.26
N ALA A 99 -18.81 -2.26 1.58
CA ALA A 99 -19.87 -2.20 2.56
C ALA A 99 -20.59 -0.85 2.54
N TYR A 100 -19.83 0.26 2.53
CA TYR A 100 -20.35 1.61 2.44
C TYR A 100 -21.22 1.80 1.18
N GLY A 101 -20.68 1.47 0.01
CA GLY A 101 -21.35 1.64 -1.27
C GLY A 101 -22.65 0.84 -1.39
N ARG A 102 -22.74 -0.31 -0.70
CA ARG A 102 -23.89 -1.20 -0.75
C ARG A 102 -24.97 -0.87 0.28
N GLU A 103 -24.57 -0.44 1.48
CA GLU A 103 -25.46 -0.43 2.65
C GLU A 103 -25.74 0.96 3.20
N PHE A 104 -24.88 1.93 2.93
CA PHE A 104 -25.00 3.27 3.48
C PHE A 104 -25.40 4.31 2.42
N VAL A 105 -25.16 4.02 1.14
CA VAL A 105 -25.57 4.91 0.03
C VAL A 105 -27.07 4.80 -0.26
N GLN A 106 -27.77 5.92 -0.15
CA GLN A 106 -29.22 6.06 -0.40
C GLN A 106 -29.51 7.27 -1.31
N PRO A 107 -30.62 7.26 -2.09
CA PRO A 107 -31.68 6.24 -2.16
C PRO A 107 -31.34 5.01 -3.03
N ARG A 108 -30.28 5.08 -3.85
CA ARG A 108 -29.88 4.01 -4.76
C ARG A 108 -28.45 3.58 -4.44
N PRO A 109 -28.24 2.43 -3.76
CA PRO A 109 -26.89 1.93 -3.51
C PRO A 109 -26.24 1.49 -4.81
N TYR A 110 -24.89 1.46 -4.82
CA TYR A 110 -24.14 0.99 -5.98
C TYR A 110 -24.47 -0.47 -6.30
N THR A 111 -24.46 -0.80 -7.59
CA THR A 111 -24.70 -2.17 -8.01
C THR A 111 -23.48 -3.04 -7.72
N LEU A 112 -23.68 -4.35 -7.55
CA LEU A 112 -22.55 -5.27 -7.42
C LEU A 112 -21.65 -5.27 -8.67
N GLY A 113 -22.20 -4.96 -9.84
CA GLY A 113 -21.45 -4.86 -11.09
C GLY A 113 -20.48 -3.68 -11.09
N ASP A 114 -20.95 -2.50 -10.71
CA ASP A 114 -20.11 -1.29 -10.66
C ASP A 114 -18.99 -1.44 -9.63
N LEU A 115 -19.32 -1.98 -8.46
CA LEU A 115 -18.34 -2.24 -7.40
C LEU A 115 -17.33 -3.31 -7.79
N ALA A 116 -17.77 -4.37 -8.46
CA ALA A 116 -16.88 -5.42 -8.97
C ALA A 116 -15.91 -4.85 -10.00
N ALA A 117 -16.40 -4.03 -10.93
CA ALA A 117 -15.55 -3.37 -11.93
C ALA A 117 -14.53 -2.43 -11.29
N ALA A 118 -14.95 -1.62 -10.31
CA ALA A 118 -14.07 -0.68 -9.63
C ALA A 118 -13.01 -1.37 -8.75
N ALA A 119 -13.38 -2.44 -8.04
CA ALA A 119 -12.47 -3.17 -7.15
C ALA A 119 -11.62 -4.24 -7.88
N GLY A 120 -11.81 -4.44 -9.19
CA GLY A 120 -11.15 -5.52 -9.93
C GLY A 120 -11.55 -6.92 -9.46
N MET A 121 -12.78 -7.07 -8.96
CA MET A 121 -13.32 -8.32 -8.42
C MET A 121 -14.39 -8.92 -9.32
N SER A 122 -14.72 -10.19 -9.12
CA SER A 122 -15.96 -10.74 -9.69
C SER A 122 -17.17 -10.29 -8.88
N ILE A 123 -18.35 -10.26 -9.50
CA ILE A 123 -19.63 -9.98 -8.81
C ILE A 123 -19.83 -10.93 -7.62
N SER A 124 -19.51 -12.22 -7.82
CA SER A 124 -19.56 -13.23 -6.76
C SER A 124 -18.58 -12.89 -5.62
N GLY A 125 -17.38 -12.44 -5.97
CA GLY A 125 -16.36 -12.02 -5.00
C GLY A 125 -16.80 -10.83 -4.16
N VAL A 126 -17.38 -9.79 -4.77
CA VAL A 126 -17.91 -8.62 -4.03
C VAL A 126 -18.96 -9.04 -3.01
N ARG A 127 -19.87 -9.94 -3.38
CA ARG A 127 -20.95 -10.40 -2.52
C ARG A 127 -20.45 -11.05 -1.22
N THR A 128 -19.28 -11.70 -1.28
CA THR A 128 -18.68 -12.40 -0.13
C THR A 128 -17.50 -11.64 0.49
N ALA A 129 -17.14 -10.48 -0.06
CA ALA A 129 -15.91 -9.77 0.31
C ALA A 129 -15.99 -9.19 1.72
N TYR A 130 -17.14 -8.62 2.10
CA TYR A 130 -17.32 -7.92 3.37
C TYR A 130 -18.38 -8.61 4.24
N GLN A 131 -18.24 -8.47 5.55
CA GLN A 131 -19.06 -9.11 6.58
C GLN A 131 -19.69 -8.06 7.52
N HIS A 132 -20.50 -8.51 8.48
CA HIS A 132 -21.14 -7.64 9.48
C HIS A 132 -20.16 -6.71 10.18
N ARG A 133 -18.99 -7.23 10.60
CA ARG A 133 -17.95 -6.42 11.22
C ARG A 133 -17.48 -5.24 10.37
N ASP A 134 -17.48 -5.39 9.04
CA ASP A 134 -17.06 -4.33 8.13
C ASP A 134 -18.18 -3.28 7.99
N VAL A 135 -19.45 -3.70 8.03
CA VAL A 135 -20.62 -2.80 8.10
C VAL A 135 -20.59 -2.02 9.42
N ASP A 136 -20.33 -2.68 10.54
CA ASP A 136 -20.24 -2.04 11.86
C ASP A 136 -19.08 -1.03 11.90
N ALA A 137 -17.90 -1.40 11.40
CA ALA A 137 -16.75 -0.49 11.30
C ALA A 137 -17.07 0.77 10.48
N VAL A 138 -17.81 0.61 9.37
CA VAL A 138 -18.26 1.76 8.55
C VAL A 138 -19.29 2.61 9.29
N ALA A 139 -20.23 2.00 10.01
CA ALA A 139 -21.20 2.73 10.82
C ALA A 139 -20.51 3.56 11.90
N ASP A 140 -19.53 2.98 12.59
CA ASP A 140 -18.73 3.67 13.61
C ASP A 140 -17.90 4.81 13.01
N ALA A 141 -17.27 4.59 11.86
CA ALA A 141 -16.43 5.58 11.20
C ALA A 141 -17.22 6.76 10.60
N THR A 142 -18.42 6.49 10.08
CA THR A 142 -19.21 7.50 9.35
C THR A 142 -20.36 8.11 10.16
N GLY A 143 -20.77 7.46 11.25
CA GLY A 143 -21.98 7.80 12.00
C GLY A 143 -23.28 7.53 11.24
N ALA A 144 -23.22 6.95 10.04
CA ALA A 144 -24.38 6.65 9.23
C ALA A 144 -25.08 5.37 9.71
N LYS A 145 -26.39 5.27 9.47
CA LYS A 145 -27.14 4.03 9.75
C LYS A 145 -27.13 3.16 8.51
N PRO A 146 -26.72 1.88 8.61
CA PRO A 146 -26.85 0.97 7.49
C PRO A 146 -28.33 0.81 7.15
N ARG A 147 -28.61 0.58 5.87
CA ARG A 147 -29.90 0.08 5.44
C ARG A 147 -30.21 -1.23 6.17
N GLU A 148 -31.48 -1.57 6.39
CA GLU A 148 -31.88 -2.87 6.93
C GLU A 148 -31.20 -4.01 6.15
N TRP A 149 -30.13 -4.53 6.76
CA TRP A 149 -29.15 -5.40 6.14
C TRP A 149 -29.70 -6.83 6.02
N ARG A 150 -29.28 -7.54 4.97
CA ARG A 150 -29.89 -8.81 4.51
C ARG A 150 -28.95 -10.01 4.49
N ALA A 151 -27.71 -9.91 5.00
CA ALA A 151 -26.85 -11.09 5.07
C ALA A 151 -27.21 -11.96 6.30
N PRO A 152 -27.08 -13.29 6.19
CA PRO A 152 -27.35 -14.17 7.31
C PRO A 152 -26.31 -13.95 8.41
N ASP A 153 -26.81 -13.77 9.63
CA ASP A 153 -26.05 -13.78 10.88
C ASP A 153 -25.09 -14.98 10.87
N PRO A 154 -23.78 -14.83 11.18
CA PRO A 154 -22.91 -15.98 11.35
C PRO A 154 -23.59 -16.99 12.28
N ALA A 155 -23.75 -18.23 11.80
CA ALA A 155 -24.35 -19.29 12.60
C ALA A 155 -23.60 -19.38 13.94
N PRO A 156 -24.31 -19.51 15.08
CA PRO A 156 -23.67 -19.64 16.37
C PRO A 156 -22.66 -20.80 16.32
N GLU A 157 -21.43 -20.55 16.76
CA GLU A 157 -20.42 -21.60 16.79
C GLU A 157 -20.95 -22.81 17.59
N PRO A 158 -20.79 -24.04 17.07
CA PRO A 158 -21.22 -25.22 17.80
C PRO A 158 -20.44 -25.28 19.12
N GLN A 159 -21.13 -25.01 20.22
CA GLN A 159 -20.59 -25.19 21.56
C GLN A 159 -20.26 -26.66 21.71
N GLY A 160 -18.97 -26.97 21.69
CA GLY A 160 -18.46 -28.33 21.88
C GLY A 160 -19.01 -28.89 23.18
N GLU A 161 -19.86 -29.89 23.04
CA GLU A 161 -20.35 -30.72 24.13
C GLU A 161 -19.12 -31.39 24.75
N VAL A 162 -18.77 -30.98 25.97
CA VAL A 162 -17.71 -31.60 26.76
C VAL A 162 -18.35 -32.80 27.46
N PRO A 163 -18.07 -34.06 27.06
CA PRO A 163 -18.63 -35.20 27.77
C PRO A 163 -17.97 -35.33 29.15
N ALA A 164 -18.82 -35.66 30.13
CA ALA A 164 -18.49 -35.83 31.55
C ALA A 164 -17.56 -37.01 31.85
#